data_AF-A0A0G1HVB1-F1
#
_entry.id   AF-A0A0G1HVB1-F1
#
_cell.length_a   1.000
_cell.length_b   1.000
_cell.length_c   1.000
_cell.angle_alpha   90.00
_cell.angle_beta   90.00
_cell.angle_gamma   90.00
#
_symmetry.space_group_name_H-M   'P 1'
#
loop_
_entity.id
_entity.type
_entity.pdbx_description
1 polymer ?
#
loop_
_entity_poly.entity_id
_entity_poly.type
_entity_poly.pdbx_seq_one_letter_code
_entity_poly.pdbx_strand_id
1 'polypeptide(L)'
;MEKITNTPLSEKEKLIQAVYAEKKGRESFGENPFTCYVNIDSPEPDLSQITATLLDELRSRPREAFLWTKAWDKSIVGLNPKETPGCHLLDGTDVRGKLYVPVMTTAPVAVEQMVRLLPEGDLAVLGINAEAVTIDAFLICHLHLVNELIWDITIAESGEGRPSASHYKQAVESVAERGFVTMLMTEEEILETKLRNPQTSLRIYGSMVNKYVPKIMGAVIKYK
;
A
#
# COMPACT_ATOMS: atom_id res chain seq x y z
N MET A 1 41.00 -4.48 -16.04
CA MET A 1 40.27 -3.95 -14.86
C MET A 1 39.25 -2.97 -15.37
N GLU A 2 38.01 -3.42 -15.51
CA GLU A 2 36.89 -2.54 -15.83
C GLU A 2 36.68 -1.58 -14.66
N LYS A 3 36.62 -0.28 -14.98
CA LYS A 3 36.21 0.74 -14.02
C LYS A 3 34.75 0.50 -13.69
N ILE A 4 34.48 0.03 -12.48
CA ILE A 4 33.15 0.12 -11.88
C ILE A 4 32.83 1.61 -11.80
N THR A 5 32.00 2.10 -12.71
CA THR A 5 31.49 3.46 -12.71
C THR A 5 30.59 3.62 -11.49
N ASN A 6 31.15 4.19 -10.41
CA ASN A 6 30.40 4.69 -9.27
C ASN A 6 29.54 5.88 -9.72
N THR A 7 28.35 5.62 -10.21
CA THR A 7 27.28 6.62 -10.25
C THR A 7 25.98 5.86 -10.00
N PRO A 8 25.50 5.71 -8.74
CA PRO A 8 24.09 6.03 -8.45
C PRO A 8 23.63 6.21 -6.97
N LEU A 9 24.49 6.26 -5.94
CA LEU A 9 24.00 6.36 -4.54
C LEU A 9 23.32 7.71 -4.22
N SER A 10 23.88 8.82 -4.72
CA SER A 10 23.33 10.16 -4.41
C SER A 10 22.02 10.47 -5.13
N GLU A 11 21.78 9.88 -6.31
CA GLU A 11 20.58 10.13 -7.11
C GLU A 11 19.39 9.31 -6.60
N LYS A 12 19.64 8.05 -6.23
CA LYS A 12 18.64 7.21 -5.55
C LYS A 12 18.21 7.83 -4.23
N GLU A 13 19.15 8.28 -3.40
CA GLU A 13 18.82 8.96 -2.13
C GLU A 13 18.03 10.25 -2.36
N LYS A 14 18.39 11.07 -3.35
CA LYS A 14 17.63 12.27 -3.73
C LYS A 14 16.21 11.92 -4.19
N LEU A 15 16.03 10.88 -5.00
CA LEU A 15 14.71 10.44 -5.45
C LEU A 15 13.87 9.95 -4.27
N ILE A 16 14.44 9.12 -3.39
CA ILE A 16 13.76 8.66 -2.18
C ILE A 16 13.35 9.86 -1.32
N GLN A 17 14.27 10.79 -1.07
CA GLN A 17 13.98 12.01 -0.33
C GLN A 17 12.87 12.84 -0.99
N ALA A 18 12.87 12.96 -2.32
CA ALA A 18 11.82 13.64 -3.07
C ALA A 18 10.47 12.93 -2.92
N VAL A 19 10.41 11.60 -3.04
CA VAL A 19 9.18 10.80 -2.81
C VAL A 19 8.65 11.00 -1.38
N TYR A 20 9.53 11.00 -0.38
CA TYR A 20 9.12 11.29 1.00
C TYR A 20 8.66 12.76 1.17
N ALA A 21 9.24 13.71 0.44
CA ALA A 21 8.86 15.13 0.49
C ALA A 21 7.53 15.41 -0.22
N GLU A 22 7.27 14.78 -1.37
CA GLU A 22 5.97 14.79 -2.07
C GLU A 22 4.84 14.38 -1.12
N LYS A 23 5.10 13.39 -0.24
CA LYS A 23 4.13 12.94 0.76
C LYS A 23 3.99 13.87 1.98
N LYS A 24 5.04 14.63 2.34
CA LYS A 24 4.98 15.64 3.41
C LYS A 24 4.18 16.90 3.04
N GLY A 25 3.79 17.05 1.76
CA GLY A 25 2.79 18.03 1.33
C GLY A 25 1.36 17.69 1.75
N ARG A 26 1.11 16.46 2.24
CA ARG A 26 -0.12 16.09 2.95
C ARG A 26 -0.01 16.71 4.35
N GLU A 27 -1.02 17.48 4.75
CA GLU A 27 -1.07 18.29 5.98
C GLU A 27 -0.39 17.67 7.20
N SER A 28 0.24 18.51 8.02
CA SER A 28 0.88 18.12 9.29
C SER A 28 0.06 17.08 10.03
N PHE A 29 0.63 15.89 10.15
CA PHE A 29 -0.03 14.68 10.65
C PHE A 29 -0.71 14.95 11.99
N GLY A 30 -2.04 14.97 12.01
CA GLY A 30 -2.80 14.84 13.25
C GLY A 30 -2.66 13.43 13.83
N GLU A 31 -3.21 13.20 15.01
CA GLU A 31 -3.31 11.85 15.56
C GLU A 31 -4.13 10.97 14.59
N ASN A 32 -3.61 9.80 14.20
CA ASN A 32 -4.38 8.78 13.50
C ASN A 32 -5.09 7.90 14.53
N PRO A 33 -6.41 8.04 14.74
CA PRO A 33 -7.11 7.21 15.68
C PRO A 33 -7.46 5.85 15.06
N PHE A 34 -7.10 5.52 13.82
CA PHE A 34 -7.53 4.29 13.16
C PHE A 34 -6.37 3.34 12.84
N THR A 35 -6.65 2.04 12.87
CA THR A 35 -5.73 0.97 12.46
C THR A 35 -6.50 -0.02 11.58
N CYS A 36 -5.94 -0.35 10.42
CA CYS A 36 -6.46 -1.42 9.58
C CYS A 36 -5.84 -2.75 10.03
N TYR A 37 -6.66 -3.67 10.54
CA TYR A 37 -6.22 -5.02 10.89
C TYR A 37 -6.49 -5.95 9.71
N VAL A 38 -5.46 -6.64 9.25
CA VAL A 38 -5.54 -7.63 8.18
C VAL A 38 -5.53 -8.99 8.86
N ASN A 39 -6.72 -9.57 9.00
CA ASN A 39 -6.88 -10.90 9.57
C ASN A 39 -6.58 -11.94 8.49
N ILE A 40 -5.67 -12.85 8.78
CA ILE A 40 -5.37 -13.99 7.91
C ILE A 40 -5.58 -15.29 8.70
N ASP A 41 -5.78 -16.38 7.97
CA ASP A 41 -5.93 -17.74 8.51
C ASP A 41 -4.87 -18.72 7.97
N SER A 42 -4.13 -18.29 6.94
CA SER A 42 -3.10 -19.04 6.24
C SER A 42 -1.88 -18.15 5.93
N PRO A 43 -0.65 -18.72 5.88
CA PRO A 43 0.54 -18.04 5.35
C PRO A 43 0.42 -17.63 3.86
N GLU A 44 -0.49 -18.27 3.13
CA GLU A 44 -0.87 -17.95 1.75
C GLU A 44 -2.34 -17.53 1.74
N PRO A 45 -2.67 -16.31 2.20
CA PRO A 45 -4.05 -15.87 2.28
C PRO A 45 -4.63 -15.54 0.90
N ASP A 46 -5.96 -15.60 0.79
CA ASP A 46 -6.67 -15.17 -0.40
C ASP A 46 -6.57 -13.63 -0.55
N LEU A 47 -5.70 -13.19 -1.47
CA LEU A 47 -5.45 -11.79 -1.73
C LEU A 47 -6.64 -11.07 -2.37
N SER A 48 -7.49 -11.79 -3.11
CA SER A 48 -8.73 -11.26 -3.67
C SER A 48 -9.73 -10.96 -2.56
N GLN A 49 -9.88 -11.87 -1.60
CA GLN A 49 -10.71 -11.64 -0.41
C GLN A 49 -10.19 -10.47 0.44
N ILE A 50 -8.88 -10.41 0.69
CA ILE A 50 -8.27 -9.29 1.43
C ILE A 50 -8.52 -7.96 0.73
N THR A 51 -8.34 -7.91 -0.59
CA THR A 51 -8.55 -6.69 -1.38
C THR A 51 -10.01 -6.27 -1.38
N ALA A 52 -10.94 -7.20 -1.58
CA ALA A 52 -12.38 -6.92 -1.55
C ALA A 52 -12.83 -6.39 -0.19
N THR A 53 -12.43 -7.06 0.90
CA THR A 53 -12.78 -6.63 2.26
C THR A 53 -12.15 -5.28 2.62
N LEU A 54 -10.93 -4.97 2.16
CA LEU A 54 -10.37 -3.62 2.28
C LEU A 54 -11.29 -2.59 1.63
N LEU A 55 -11.63 -2.79 0.36
CA LEU A 55 -12.45 -1.83 -0.38
C LEU A 55 -13.84 -1.66 0.26
N ASP A 56 -14.44 -2.73 0.77
CA ASP A 56 -15.70 -2.69 1.50
C ASP A 56 -15.62 -1.90 2.82
N GLU A 57 -14.57 -2.11 3.62
CA GLU A 57 -14.33 -1.35 4.85
C GLU A 57 -14.12 0.15 4.55
N LEU A 58 -13.29 0.46 3.54
CA LEU A 58 -13.02 1.85 3.15
C LEU A 58 -14.27 2.55 2.61
N ARG A 59 -15.10 1.83 1.85
CA ARG A 59 -16.36 2.33 1.27
C ARG A 59 -17.44 2.55 2.33
N SER A 60 -17.55 1.66 3.30
CA SER A 60 -18.57 1.73 4.35
C SER A 60 -18.27 2.81 5.39
N ARG A 61 -17.00 3.17 5.56
CA ARG A 61 -16.52 4.15 6.55
C ARG A 61 -15.60 5.22 5.93
N PRO A 62 -16.09 5.98 4.94
CA PRO A 62 -15.25 6.84 4.11
C PRO A 62 -14.60 8.00 4.89
N ARG A 63 -15.20 8.46 5.99
CA ARG A 63 -14.61 9.52 6.83
C ARG A 63 -13.42 8.99 7.62
N GLU A 64 -13.59 7.85 8.26
CA GLU A 64 -12.54 7.17 9.01
C GLU A 64 -11.41 6.68 8.10
N ALA A 65 -11.77 6.10 6.95
CA ALA A 65 -10.81 5.70 5.92
C ALA A 65 -9.99 6.90 5.41
N PHE A 66 -10.65 8.03 5.14
CA PHE A 66 -9.97 9.26 4.72
C PHE A 66 -9.00 9.79 5.79
N LEU A 67 -9.32 9.66 7.08
CA LEU A 67 -8.43 10.05 8.18
C LEU A 67 -7.28 9.05 8.39
N TRP A 68 -7.59 7.75 8.36
CA TRP A 68 -6.62 6.66 8.43
C TRP A 68 -5.50 6.85 7.41
N THR A 69 -5.87 7.29 6.21
CA THR A 69 -4.95 7.34 5.09
C THR A 69 -4.12 8.60 4.97
N LYS A 70 -4.66 9.72 5.47
CA LYS A 70 -3.88 10.95 5.63
C LYS A 70 -2.77 10.79 6.65
N ALA A 71 -2.99 9.96 7.67
CA ALA A 71 -2.11 9.85 8.82
C ALA A 71 -1.41 8.48 8.88
N TRP A 72 -0.67 8.14 7.81
CA TRP A 72 0.27 6.99 7.71
C TRP A 72 -0.29 5.59 7.41
N ASP A 73 -1.59 5.40 7.19
CA ASP A 73 -2.13 4.10 6.76
C ASP A 73 -1.75 2.93 7.72
N LYS A 74 -1.81 3.17 9.05
CA LYS A 74 -1.36 2.19 10.05
C LYS A 74 -2.10 0.86 9.85
N SER A 75 -1.34 -0.20 9.54
CA SER A 75 -1.86 -1.53 9.24
C SER A 75 -1.16 -2.59 10.09
N ILE A 76 -1.91 -3.58 10.57
CA ILE A 76 -1.38 -4.71 11.35
C ILE A 76 -1.89 -6.01 10.73
N VAL A 77 -0.96 -6.87 10.33
CA VAL A 77 -1.30 -8.24 9.90
C VAL A 77 -1.32 -9.15 11.12
N GLY A 78 -2.43 -9.85 11.33
CA GLY A 78 -2.62 -10.67 12.52
C GLY A 78 -3.54 -11.86 12.30
N LEU A 79 -3.63 -12.69 13.34
CA LEU A 79 -4.53 -13.84 13.42
C LEU A 79 -5.57 -13.59 14.51
N ASN A 80 -6.84 -13.76 14.16
CA ASN A 80 -7.93 -13.93 15.09
C ASN A 80 -8.90 -14.98 14.52
N PRO A 81 -8.89 -16.22 15.05
CA PRO A 81 -9.68 -17.32 14.51
C PRO A 81 -11.20 -17.15 14.72
N LYS A 82 -11.62 -16.13 15.48
CA LYS A 82 -13.03 -15.80 15.71
C LYS A 82 -13.57 -14.77 14.72
N GLU A 83 -12.71 -14.14 13.95
CA GLU A 83 -13.07 -13.13 12.95
C GLU A 83 -12.85 -13.67 11.55
N THR A 84 -13.61 -13.16 10.59
CA THR A 84 -13.45 -13.52 9.18
C THR A 84 -12.10 -13.02 8.64
N PRO A 85 -11.40 -13.79 7.80
CA PRO A 85 -10.23 -13.28 7.07
C PRO A 85 -10.59 -12.06 6.23
N GLY A 86 -9.69 -11.08 6.18
CA GLY A 86 -9.91 -9.81 5.49
C GLY A 86 -9.43 -8.60 6.30
N CYS A 87 -9.77 -7.42 5.81
CA CYS A 87 -9.44 -6.15 6.46
C CYS A 87 -10.54 -5.68 7.41
N HIS A 88 -10.14 -5.04 8.51
CA HIS A 88 -11.03 -4.50 9.53
C HIS A 88 -10.50 -3.13 9.99
N LEU A 89 -11.24 -2.05 9.73
CA LEU A 89 -10.82 -0.71 10.16
C LEU A 89 -11.32 -0.44 11.57
N LEU A 90 -10.43 -0.35 12.55
CA LEU A 90 -10.79 -0.14 13.96
C LEU A 90 -10.23 1.18 14.51
N ASP A 91 -10.96 1.77 15.44
CA ASP A 91 -10.43 2.85 16.28
C ASP A 91 -9.28 2.30 17.16
N GLY A 92 -8.27 3.10 17.44
CA GLY A 92 -7.10 2.76 18.24
C GLY A 92 -7.43 2.52 19.71
N THR A 93 -8.60 2.99 20.15
CA THR A 93 -9.17 2.71 21.48
C THR A 93 -10.07 1.47 21.50
N ASP A 94 -10.39 0.89 20.33
CA ASP A 94 -11.24 -0.30 20.23
C ASP A 94 -10.54 -1.53 20.80
N VAL A 95 -11.14 -2.13 21.83
CA VAL A 95 -10.60 -3.30 22.52
C VAL A 95 -10.51 -4.53 21.62
N ARG A 96 -11.31 -4.59 20.54
CA ARG A 96 -11.24 -5.68 19.55
C ARG A 96 -9.88 -5.74 18.86
N GLY A 97 -9.18 -4.60 18.74
CA GLY A 97 -7.81 -4.55 18.21
C GLY A 97 -6.84 -5.44 18.98
N LYS A 98 -7.08 -5.66 20.29
CA LYS A 98 -6.25 -6.53 21.14
C LYS A 98 -6.45 -8.03 20.87
N LEU A 99 -7.48 -8.40 20.12
CA LEU A 99 -7.79 -9.79 19.77
C LEU A 99 -6.97 -10.28 18.57
N TYR A 100 -6.42 -9.36 17.77
CA TYR A 100 -5.55 -9.70 16.65
C TYR A 100 -4.14 -9.95 17.16
N VAL A 101 -3.69 -11.20 17.06
CA VAL A 101 -2.32 -11.57 17.41
C VAL A 101 -1.42 -11.28 16.20
N PRO A 102 -0.46 -10.34 16.27
CA PRO A 102 0.37 -10.00 15.13
C PRO A 102 1.14 -11.20 14.59
N VAL A 103 1.13 -11.38 13.27
CA VAL A 103 1.98 -12.37 12.61
C VAL A 103 3.37 -11.77 12.50
N MET A 104 4.35 -12.43 13.12
CA MET A 104 5.76 -12.09 12.97
C MET A 104 6.48 -13.34 12.50
N THR A 105 6.78 -13.40 11.21
CA THR A 105 7.53 -14.50 10.60
C THR A 105 8.78 -13.96 9.93
N THR A 106 9.83 -14.78 9.89
CA THR A 106 11.02 -14.53 9.06
C THR A 106 11.04 -15.39 7.81
N ALA A 107 10.07 -16.29 7.66
CA ALA A 107 9.95 -17.15 6.50
C ALA A 107 9.52 -16.31 5.28
N PRO A 108 10.26 -16.38 4.16
CA PRO A 108 9.84 -15.72 2.94
C PRO A 108 8.62 -16.43 2.34
N VAL A 109 7.75 -15.68 1.68
CA VAL A 109 6.58 -16.22 0.97
C VAL A 109 6.77 -16.13 -0.55
N ALA A 110 6.17 -17.08 -1.28
CA ALA A 110 6.19 -17.12 -2.74
C ALA A 110 5.12 -16.16 -3.32
N VAL A 111 5.49 -14.89 -3.45
CA VAL A 111 4.55 -13.82 -3.86
C VAL A 111 3.99 -14.03 -5.27
N GLU A 112 4.74 -14.68 -6.19
CA GLU A 112 4.30 -14.88 -7.57
C GLU A 112 2.93 -15.57 -7.64
N GLN A 113 2.68 -16.55 -6.77
CA GLN A 113 1.47 -17.34 -6.81
C GLN A 113 0.27 -16.54 -6.33
N MET A 114 0.42 -15.75 -5.27
CA MET A 114 -0.64 -14.90 -4.73
C MET A 114 -1.05 -13.80 -5.72
N VAL A 115 -0.08 -13.21 -6.41
CA VAL A 115 -0.32 -12.13 -7.38
C VAL A 115 -1.05 -12.63 -8.63
N ARG A 116 -0.69 -13.81 -9.15
CA ARG A 116 -1.30 -14.39 -10.36
C ARG A 116 -2.79 -14.73 -10.22
N LEU A 117 -3.30 -14.83 -9.00
CA LEU A 117 -4.69 -15.16 -8.71
C LEU A 117 -5.59 -13.92 -8.62
N LEU A 118 -5.02 -12.72 -8.65
CA LEU A 118 -5.80 -11.49 -8.60
C LEU A 118 -6.50 -11.25 -9.94
N PRO A 119 -7.75 -10.76 -9.90
CA PRO A 119 -8.44 -10.34 -11.11
C PRO A 119 -7.71 -9.17 -11.77
N GLU A 120 -7.68 -9.15 -13.10
CA GLU A 120 -7.15 -8.03 -13.86
C GLU A 120 -8.14 -6.86 -13.87
N GLY A 121 -7.62 -5.64 -13.90
CA GLY A 121 -8.42 -4.42 -14.06
C GLY A 121 -7.68 -3.33 -14.80
N ASP A 122 -8.38 -2.25 -15.13
CA ASP A 122 -7.97 -1.31 -16.16
C ASP A 122 -7.63 0.11 -15.65
N LEU A 123 -7.56 0.31 -14.33
CA LEU A 123 -7.14 1.60 -13.76
C LEU A 123 -5.63 1.77 -13.74
N ALA A 124 -4.91 0.74 -13.31
CA ALA A 124 -3.47 0.83 -13.09
C ALA A 124 -2.82 -0.56 -13.03
N VAL A 125 -1.49 -0.55 -13.09
CA VAL A 125 -0.62 -1.63 -12.62
C VAL A 125 -0.05 -1.26 -11.26
N LEU A 126 -0.19 -2.14 -10.28
CA LEU A 126 0.49 -2.09 -8.98
C LEU A 126 1.76 -2.94 -9.07
N GLY A 127 2.91 -2.27 -9.21
CA GLY A 127 4.22 -2.90 -9.17
C GLY A 127 4.64 -3.13 -7.72
N ILE A 128 4.90 -4.38 -7.34
CA ILE A 128 5.41 -4.77 -6.02
C ILE A 128 6.81 -5.35 -6.19
N ASN A 129 7.73 -5.03 -5.27
CA ASN A 129 9.09 -5.55 -5.30
C ASN A 129 9.10 -7.10 -5.38
N ALA A 130 9.90 -7.65 -6.29
CA ALA A 130 10.09 -9.09 -6.50
C ALA A 130 11.01 -9.76 -5.44
N GLU A 131 11.62 -8.98 -4.55
CA GLU A 131 12.50 -9.50 -3.49
C GLU A 131 11.77 -10.44 -2.51
N ALA A 132 12.53 -11.33 -1.88
CA ALA A 132 12.01 -12.20 -0.83
C ALA A 132 11.52 -11.37 0.37
N VAL A 133 10.23 -11.46 0.67
CA VAL A 133 9.56 -10.73 1.75
C VAL A 133 8.77 -11.66 2.65
N THR A 134 8.51 -11.22 3.88
CA THR A 134 7.61 -11.88 4.81
C THR A 134 6.15 -11.55 4.45
N ILE A 135 5.22 -12.41 4.85
CA ILE A 135 3.80 -12.24 4.50
C ILE A 135 3.22 -10.90 4.99
N ASP A 136 3.59 -10.49 6.19
CA ASP A 136 3.13 -9.23 6.78
C ASP A 136 3.62 -8.03 5.98
N ALA A 137 4.88 -8.05 5.56
CA ALA A 137 5.48 -6.97 4.79
C ALA A 137 4.88 -6.90 3.37
N PHE A 138 4.63 -8.06 2.74
CA PHE A 138 3.95 -8.14 1.44
C PHE A 138 2.53 -7.55 1.52
N LEU A 139 1.71 -8.01 2.46
CA LEU A 139 0.32 -7.56 2.60
C LEU A 139 0.25 -6.06 2.91
N ILE A 140 1.09 -5.55 3.81
CA ILE A 140 1.13 -4.11 4.11
C ILE A 140 1.48 -3.30 2.86
N CYS A 141 2.48 -3.76 2.08
CA CYS A 141 2.84 -3.06 0.84
C CYS A 141 1.70 -3.08 -0.18
N HIS A 142 1.06 -4.23 -0.38
CA HIS A 142 -0.07 -4.37 -1.28
C HIS A 142 -1.20 -3.39 -0.93
N LEU A 143 -1.64 -3.40 0.33
CA LEU A 143 -2.71 -2.50 0.81
C LEU A 143 -2.34 -1.03 0.67
N HIS A 144 -1.08 -0.68 0.90
CA HIS A 144 -0.60 0.68 0.72
C HIS A 144 -0.60 1.12 -0.74
N LEU A 145 -0.30 0.23 -1.69
CA LEU A 145 -0.38 0.52 -3.11
C LEU A 145 -1.82 0.69 -3.58
N VAL A 146 -2.74 -0.17 -3.13
CA VAL A 146 -4.17 -0.01 -3.38
C VAL A 146 -4.65 1.36 -2.88
N ASN A 147 -4.26 1.73 -1.67
CA ASN A 147 -4.62 3.03 -1.11
C ASN A 147 -3.95 4.21 -1.83
N GLU A 148 -2.71 4.05 -2.32
CA GLU A 148 -2.04 5.08 -3.11
C GLU A 148 -2.77 5.29 -4.45
N LEU A 149 -3.27 4.23 -5.10
CA LEU A 149 -4.12 4.33 -6.28
C LEU A 149 -5.43 5.08 -5.97
N ILE A 150 -6.10 4.74 -4.87
CA ILE A 150 -7.32 5.45 -4.42
C ILE A 150 -7.01 6.94 -4.22
N TRP A 151 -5.87 7.27 -3.61
CA TRP A 151 -5.46 8.66 -3.38
C TRP A 151 -5.15 9.43 -4.66
N ASP A 152 -4.48 8.79 -5.61
CA ASP A 152 -4.21 9.37 -6.93
C ASP A 152 -5.52 9.77 -7.62
N ILE A 153 -6.53 8.89 -7.60
CA ILE A 153 -7.85 9.16 -8.16
C ILE A 153 -8.56 10.25 -7.35
N THR A 154 -8.51 10.19 -6.02
CA THR A 154 -9.10 11.20 -5.12
C THR A 154 -8.59 12.61 -5.42
N ILE A 155 -7.27 12.74 -5.66
CA ILE A 155 -6.64 14.02 -6.00
C ILE A 155 -7.09 14.47 -7.39
N ALA A 156 -7.08 13.58 -8.38
CA ALA A 156 -7.52 13.90 -9.73
C ALA A 156 -8.98 14.37 -9.78
N GLU A 157 -9.88 13.68 -9.06
CA GLU A 157 -11.31 14.03 -8.95
C GLU A 157 -11.53 15.34 -8.19
N SER A 158 -10.66 15.67 -7.23
CA SER A 158 -10.74 16.94 -6.51
C SER A 158 -10.39 18.16 -7.36
N GLY A 159 -9.72 17.97 -8.50
CA GLY A 159 -9.27 19.05 -9.39
C GLY A 159 -8.36 20.04 -8.68
N GLU A 160 -8.71 21.34 -8.74
CA GLU A 160 -8.00 22.41 -7.99
C GLU A 160 -8.48 22.54 -6.54
N GLY A 161 -9.51 21.79 -6.15
CA GLY A 161 -10.08 21.80 -4.81
C GLY A 161 -9.28 20.96 -3.81
N ARG A 162 -9.60 21.13 -2.52
CA ARG A 162 -9.03 20.28 -1.47
C ARG A 162 -9.73 18.90 -1.48
N PRO A 163 -9.00 17.78 -1.48
CA PRO A 163 -9.58 16.45 -1.33
C PRO A 163 -10.50 16.34 -0.11
N SER A 164 -11.63 15.64 -0.28
CA SER A 164 -12.64 15.43 0.74
C SER A 164 -12.95 13.93 0.90
N ALA A 165 -13.61 13.54 1.99
CA ALA A 165 -14.08 12.17 2.18
C ALA A 165 -15.05 11.70 1.08
N SER A 166 -15.76 12.62 0.41
CA SER A 166 -16.64 12.29 -0.71
C SER A 166 -15.84 11.88 -1.95
N HIS A 167 -14.80 12.64 -2.30
CA HIS A 167 -13.89 12.28 -3.40
C HIS A 167 -13.20 10.93 -3.11
N TYR A 168 -12.78 10.71 -1.86
CA TYR A 168 -12.17 9.45 -1.48
C TYR A 168 -13.12 8.27 -1.65
N LYS A 169 -14.39 8.42 -1.24
CA LYS A 169 -15.41 7.39 -1.44
C LYS A 169 -15.62 7.07 -2.92
N GLN A 170 -15.69 8.08 -3.79
CA GLN A 170 -15.83 7.91 -5.24
C GLN A 170 -14.62 7.17 -5.83
N ALA A 171 -13.41 7.53 -5.40
CA ALA A 171 -12.20 6.83 -5.78
C ALA A 171 -12.19 5.36 -5.35
N VAL A 172 -12.64 5.03 -4.13
CA VAL A 172 -12.78 3.64 -3.66
C VAL A 172 -13.77 2.87 -4.54
N GLU A 173 -14.92 3.47 -4.87
CA GLU A 173 -15.94 2.87 -5.74
C GLU A 173 -15.38 2.60 -7.15
N SER A 174 -14.64 3.56 -7.72
CA SER A 174 -13.96 3.40 -9.01
C SER A 174 -12.95 2.25 -8.99
N VAL A 175 -12.12 2.18 -7.94
CA VAL A 175 -11.14 1.09 -7.76
C VAL A 175 -11.83 -0.27 -7.62
N ALA A 176 -12.96 -0.35 -6.92
CA ALA A 176 -13.71 -1.58 -6.75
C ALA A 176 -14.41 -2.04 -8.04
N GLU A 177 -14.91 -1.11 -8.85
CA GLU A 177 -15.61 -1.43 -10.11
C GLU A 177 -14.65 -1.81 -11.23
N ARG A 178 -13.56 -1.05 -11.39
CA ARG A 178 -12.65 -1.15 -12.54
C ARG A 178 -11.42 -2.00 -12.28
N GLY A 179 -11.03 -2.16 -11.02
CA GLY A 179 -9.90 -2.98 -10.60
C GLY A 179 -8.54 -2.47 -11.09
N PHE A 180 -7.52 -3.29 -10.89
CA PHE A 180 -6.13 -3.02 -11.26
C PHE A 180 -5.39 -4.35 -11.47
N VAL A 181 -4.25 -4.31 -12.15
CA VAL A 181 -3.35 -5.47 -12.26
C VAL A 181 -2.26 -5.36 -11.20
N THR A 182 -1.91 -6.45 -10.53
CA THR A 182 -0.71 -6.48 -9.67
C THR A 182 0.40 -7.25 -10.37
N MET A 183 1.63 -6.74 -10.34
CA MET A 183 2.78 -7.37 -10.97
C MET A 183 3.99 -7.29 -10.06
N LEU A 184 4.84 -8.31 -10.12
CA LEU A 184 6.16 -8.24 -9.52
C LEU A 184 7.10 -7.44 -10.43
N MET A 185 7.87 -6.55 -9.82
CA MET A 185 8.87 -5.72 -10.48
C MET A 185 10.14 -5.68 -9.63
N THR A 186 11.30 -5.61 -10.24
CA THR A 186 12.54 -5.33 -9.50
C THR A 186 12.58 -3.87 -9.06
N GLU A 187 13.46 -3.56 -8.10
CA GLU A 187 13.68 -2.18 -7.67
C GLU A 187 14.08 -1.29 -8.86
N GLU A 188 14.97 -1.78 -9.73
CA GLU A 188 15.40 -1.06 -10.94
C GLU A 188 14.23 -0.78 -11.89
N GLU A 189 13.35 -1.75 -12.13
CA GLU A 189 12.18 -1.57 -13.00
C GLU A 189 11.21 -0.50 -12.45
N ILE A 190 11.01 -0.48 -11.13
CA ILE A 190 10.18 0.53 -10.46
C ILE A 190 10.82 1.92 -10.62
N LEU A 191 12.13 2.03 -10.40
CA LEU A 191 12.86 3.30 -10.52
C LEU A 191 12.87 3.81 -11.95
N GLU A 192 13.14 2.95 -12.93
CA GLU A 192 13.08 3.30 -14.35
C GLU A 192 11.68 3.77 -14.76
N THR A 193 10.63 3.13 -14.23
CA THR A 193 9.24 3.54 -14.50
C THR A 193 8.96 4.95 -13.99
N LYS A 194 9.39 5.28 -12.76
CA LYS A 194 9.26 6.66 -12.23
C LYS A 194 10.09 7.67 -13.02
N LEU A 195 11.29 7.31 -13.45
CA LEU A 195 12.14 8.20 -14.25
C LEU A 195 11.52 8.50 -15.63
N ARG A 196 10.93 7.48 -16.28
CA ARG A 196 10.24 7.65 -17.57
C ARG A 196 8.90 8.36 -17.44
N ASN A 197 8.20 8.14 -16.33
CA ASN A 197 6.92 8.76 -16.02
C ASN A 197 6.95 9.38 -14.62
N PRO A 198 7.28 10.69 -14.50
CA PRO A 198 7.32 11.38 -13.21
C PRO A 198 5.99 11.39 -12.44
N GLN A 199 4.85 11.14 -13.11
CA GLN A 199 3.52 11.04 -12.48
C GLN A 199 3.25 9.69 -11.83
N THR A 200 4.17 8.72 -11.95
CA THR A 200 4.08 7.43 -11.25
C THR A 200 4.14 7.68 -9.74
N SER A 201 3.16 7.19 -9.01
CA SER A 201 3.16 7.28 -7.55
C SER A 201 4.02 6.15 -6.99
N LEU A 202 5.04 6.51 -6.19
CA LEU A 202 5.90 5.55 -5.53
C LEU A 202 5.50 5.37 -4.08
N ARG A 203 5.45 4.11 -3.63
CA ARG A 203 5.38 3.76 -2.21
C ARG A 203 6.70 3.15 -1.80
N ILE A 204 7.32 3.77 -0.82
CA ILE A 204 8.52 3.24 -0.18
C ILE A 204 8.11 2.92 1.26
N TYR A 205 8.00 1.63 1.55
CA TYR A 205 7.75 1.10 2.89
C TYR A 205 9.05 0.56 3.48
N GLY A 206 9.17 0.58 4.80
CA GLY A 206 10.45 0.40 5.48
C GLY A 206 11.07 1.71 5.92
N SER A 207 12.13 1.63 6.71
CA SER A 207 12.61 2.76 7.49
C SER A 207 14.11 3.01 7.33
N MET A 208 14.52 4.27 7.55
CA MET A 208 15.89 4.66 7.91
C MET A 208 16.12 4.57 9.45
N VAL A 209 15.11 4.16 10.23
CA VAL A 209 15.05 4.24 11.71
C VAL A 209 14.62 2.91 12.36
N ASN A 210 13.66 2.17 11.78
CA ASN A 210 13.09 0.94 12.32
C ASN A 210 13.51 -0.30 11.51
N LYS A 211 14.36 -1.15 12.11
CA LYS A 211 15.10 -2.24 11.45
C LYS A 211 14.24 -3.46 11.08
N TYR A 212 13.01 -3.54 11.59
CA TYR A 212 12.16 -4.72 11.47
C TYR A 212 11.20 -4.68 10.28
N VAL A 213 11.24 -3.60 9.50
CA VAL A 213 10.40 -3.46 8.30
C VAL A 213 11.32 -3.48 7.08
N PRO A 214 11.25 -4.51 6.21
CA PRO A 214 12.07 -4.58 5.02
C PRO A 214 11.80 -3.36 4.12
N LYS A 215 12.85 -2.89 3.42
CA LYS A 215 12.68 -1.84 2.41
C LYS A 215 11.88 -2.44 1.25
N ILE A 216 10.63 -2.06 1.14
CA ILE A 216 9.78 -2.45 0.02
C ILE A 216 9.48 -1.20 -0.79
N MET A 217 9.76 -1.29 -2.09
CA MET A 217 9.35 -0.29 -3.05
C MET A 217 8.20 -0.85 -3.85
N GLY A 218 7.20 -0.03 -4.10
CA GLY A 218 6.14 -0.32 -5.03
C GLY A 218 5.75 0.92 -5.83
N ALA A 219 5.07 0.69 -6.94
CA ALA A 219 4.66 1.75 -7.86
C ALA A 219 3.19 1.58 -8.25
N VAL A 220 2.49 2.71 -8.37
CA VAL A 220 1.19 2.78 -9.03
C VAL A 220 1.40 3.38 -10.42
N ILE A 221 1.20 2.56 -11.44
CA ILE A 221 1.42 2.89 -12.85
C ILE A 221 0.05 3.00 -13.52
N LYS A 222 -0.47 4.22 -13.63
CA LYS A 222 -1.79 4.47 -14.23
C LYS A 222 -1.75 4.24 -15.74
N TYR A 223 -2.78 3.59 -16.28
CA TYR A 223 -2.98 3.55 -17.72
C TYR A 223 -3.37 4.96 -18.21
N LYS A 224 -2.95 5.32 -19.43
CA LYS A 224 -3.23 6.64 -20.02
C LYS A 224 -4.69 6.80 -20.41
#